data_AF-A0A0R3WFN0-F1
#
_entry.id   AF-A0A0R3WFN0-F1
#
_cell.length_a   1.000
_cell.length_b   1.000
_cell.length_c   1.000
_cell.angle_alpha   90.00
_cell.angle_beta   90.00
_cell.angle_gamma   90.00
#
_symmetry.space_group_name_H-M   'P 1'
#
loop_
_entity.id
_entity.type
_entity.pdbx_description
1 polymer ?
#
loop_
_entity_poly.entity_id
_entity_poly.type
_entity_poly.pdbx_seq_one_letter_code
_entity_poly.pdbx_strand_id
1 'polypeptide(L)' 'MDEYKVVVLGDGGVGKSALTVRFVTGRFEEKYDPTIEDFYRKEILVDMCRELLWY' A
#
# COMPACT_ATOMS: atom_id res chain seq x y z
N MET A 1 -6.33 -13.24 -10.40
CA MET A 1 -5.99 -12.26 -9.34
C MET A 1 -5.23 -11.18 -10.04
N ASP A 2 -5.81 -9.98 -10.09
CA ASP A 2 -5.20 -8.86 -10.79
C ASP A 2 -4.09 -8.26 -9.94
N GLU A 3 -2.95 -7.97 -10.56
CA GLU A 3 -1.83 -7.29 -9.91
C GLU A 3 -1.86 -5.82 -10.32
N TYR A 4 -1.90 -4.93 -9.32
CA TYR A 4 -1.87 -3.48 -9.53
C TYR A 4 -0.53 -2.92 -9.08
N LYS A 5 0.16 -2.23 -9.99
CA LYS A 5 1.40 -1.49 -9.69
C LYS A 5 1.05 -0.04 -9.44
N VAL A 6 1.29 0.42 -8.21
CA VAL A 6 0.98 1.78 -7.77
C VAL A 6 2.27 2.50 -7.41
N VAL A 7 2.40 3.75 -7.84
CA VAL A 7 3.53 4.63 -7.52
C VAL A 7 3.02 5.82 -6.73
N VAL A 8 3.64 6.11 -5.58
CA VAL A 8 3.30 7.25 -4.73
C VAL A 8 4.34 8.36 -4.91
N LEU A 9 3.93 9.51 -5.45
CA LEU A 9 4.79 10.65 -5.75
C LEU A 9 4.40 11.89 -4.93
N GLY A 10 5.34 12.83 -4.77
CA GLY A 10 5.14 14.09 -4.04
C GLY A 10 6.42 14.61 -3.40
N ASP A 11 6.35 15.79 -2.79
CA ASP A 11 7.51 16.51 -2.23
C ASP A 11 8.12 15.81 -1.00
N GLY A 12 9.33 16.23 -0.62
CA GLY A 12 10.03 15.71 0.56
C GLY A 12 9.24 15.96 1.85
N GLY A 13 9.23 14.99 2.76
CA GLY A 13 8.60 15.15 4.09
C GLY A 13 7.06 15.08 4.14
N VAL A 14 6.35 14.96 3.00
CA VAL A 14 4.86 14.90 2.98
C VAL A 14 4.26 13.58 3.51
N GLY A 15 5.09 12.62 3.94
CA GLY A 15 4.62 11.38 4.55
C GLY A 15 4.30 10.22 3.61
N LYS A 16 4.79 10.22 2.36
CA LYS A 16 4.60 9.13 1.38
C LYS A 16 4.97 7.75 1.96
N SER A 17 6.18 7.63 2.50
CA SER A 17 6.66 6.38 3.09
C SER A 17 5.83 5.97 4.31
N ALA A 18 5.42 6.92 5.14
CA ALA A 18 4.58 6.65 6.31
C ALA A 18 3.20 6.10 5.91
N LEU A 19 2.60 6.64 4.84
CA LEU A 19 1.34 6.13 4.29
C LEU A 19 1.52 4.71 3.71
N THR A 20 2.56 4.49 2.92
CA THR A 20 2.84 3.18 2.30
C THR A 20 3.10 2.11 3.36
N VAL A 21 3.96 2.38 4.35
CA VAL A 21 4.26 1.46 5.45
C VAL A 21 2.99 1.16 6.25
N ARG A 22 2.20 2.17 6.60
CA ARG A 22 0.95 1.97 7.34
C ARG A 22 -0.05 1.13 6.56
N PHE A 23 -0.17 1.38 5.26
CA PHE A 23 -1.04 0.59 4.40
C PHE A 23 -0.62 -0.87 4.38
N VAL A 24 0.69 -1.16 4.33
CA VAL A 24 1.22 -2.52 4.23
C VAL A 24 1.16 -3.26 5.56
N THR A 25 1.75 -2.67 6.61
CA THR A 25 1.96 -3.32 7.92
C THR A 25 0.79 -3.13 8.89
N GLY A 26 -0.07 -2.14 8.66
CA GLY A 26 -1.11 -1.73 9.59
C GLY A 26 -0.61 -0.90 10.78
N ARG A 27 0.68 -0.57 10.84
CA ARG A 27 1.30 0.20 11.94
C ARG A 27 1.80 1.56 11.45
N PHE A 28 1.78 2.55 12.34
CA PHE A 28 2.39 3.84 12.09
C PHE A 28 3.71 3.92 12.86
N GLU A 29 4.83 3.91 12.14
CA GLU A 29 6.16 4.05 12.71
C GLU A 29 6.51 5.54 12.77
N GLU A 30 6.70 6.08 13.99
CA GLU A 30 7.05 7.49 14.19
C GLU A 30 8.48 7.81 13.76
N LYS A 31 9.37 6.82 13.77
CA LYS A 31 10.75 6.94 13.32
C LYS A 31 10.88 6.34 11.93
N TYR A 32 11.18 7.19 10.96
CA TYR A 32 11.62 6.76 9.64
C TYR A 32 13.06 6.26 9.76
N ASP A 33 13.29 4.97 9.52
CA ASP A 33 14.64 4.42 9.36
C ASP A 33 14.99 4.47 7.85
N PRO A 34 15.83 5.42 7.41
CA PRO A 34 16.17 5.57 6.00
C PRO A 34 17.15 4.48 5.57
N THR A 35 16.63 3.29 5.28
CA THR A 35 17.29 2.36 4.37
C THR A 35 16.25 1.56 3.61
N ILE A 36 16.36 1.66 2.28
CA ILE A 36 15.76 0.85 1.21
C ILE A 36 14.59 1.52 0.48
N GLU A 37 14.81 1.79 -0.80
CA GLU A 37 13.75 1.87 -1.81
C GLU A 37 13.01 0.52 -1.82
N ASP A 38 11.92 0.44 -1.07
CA ASP A 38 11.20 -0.80 -0.85
C ASP A 38 10.05 -0.97 -1.85
N PHE A 39 10.00 -2.14 -2.47
CA PHE A 39 8.81 -2.63 -3.15
C PHE A 39 7.94 -3.34 -2.13
N TYR A 40 6.77 -2.78 -1.85
CA TYR A 40 5.79 -3.41 -0.98
C TYR A 40 4.70 -4.11 -1.80
N ARG A 41 4.31 -5.31 -1.36
CA ARG A 41 3.16 -6.04 -1.89
C ARG A 41 2.19 -6.33 -0.76
N LYS A 42 0.90 -6.04 -1.00
CA LYS A 42 -0.18 -6.38 -0.08
C LYS A 42 -1.39 -6.86 -0.86
N GLU A 43 -1.91 -8.01 -0.45
CA GLU A 43 -3.20 -8.50 -0.94
C GLU A 43 -4.31 -7.82 -0.14
N ILE A 44 -5.24 -7.19 -0.86
CA ILE A 44 -6.42 -6.55 -0.29
C ILE A 44 -7.66 -6.98 -1.06
N LEU A 45 -8.80 -6.96 -0.38
CA LEU A 45 -10.10 -7.11 -1.01
C LEU A 45 -10.64 -5.72 -1.33
N VAL A 46 -10.91 -5.46 -2.62
CA VAL A 46 -11.46 -4.20 -3.12
C VAL A 46 -12.88 -4.46 -3.62
N ASP A 47 -13.82 -3.57 -3.27
CA ASP A 47 -15.21 -3.53 -3.74
C ASP A 47 -16.05 -4.83 -3.59
N MET A 48 -15.68 -5.73 -2.67
CA MET A 48 -16.37 -7.03 -2.47
C MET A 48 -16.52 -7.89 -3.73
N CYS A 49 -15.82 -7.61 -4.82
CA CYS A 49 -15.90 -8.38 -6.05
C CYS A 49 -15.22 -9.76 -5.89
N ARG A 50 -15.89 -10.70 -5.21
CA ARG A 50 -16.08 -12.04 -5.76
C ARG A 50 -17.30 -11.92 -6.67
N GLU A 51 -17.11 -12.07 -7.97
CA GLU A 51 -18.22 -12.27 -8.88
C GLU A 51 -18.97 -13.53 -8.44
N LEU A 52 -20.04 -13.35 -7.66
CA LEU A 52 -21.10 -14.33 -7.56
C LEU A 52 -22.01 -14.07 -8.76
N LEU A 53 -21.75 -14.84 -9.82
CA LEU A 53 -22.69 -14.99 -10.92
C LEU A 53 -24.00 -15.53 -10.35
N TRP A 54 -25.09 -14.78 -10.53
CA TRP A 54 -26.46 -15.27 -10.32
C TRP A 54 -27.08 -15.56 -11.68
N TYR A 55 -27.27 -16.84 -12.00
CA TYR A 55 -28.58 -17.50 -12.17
C TYR A 55 -28.40 -19.01 -12.05
#